data_AF-A0A939D0V0-F1
#
_entry.id   AF-A0A939D0V0-F1
#
_cell.length_a   1.000
_cell.length_b   1.000
_cell.length_c   1.000
_cell.angle_alpha   90.00
_cell.angle_beta   90.00
_cell.angle_gamma   90.00
#
_symmetry.space_group_name_H-M   'P 1'
#
loop_
_entity.id
_entity.type
_entity.pdbx_description
1 polymer ?
#
loop_
_entity_poly.entity_id
_entity_poly.type
_entity_poly.pdbx_seq_one_letter_code
_entity_poly.pdbx_strand_id
1 'polypeptide(L)' 'MPEEDWGEDFDFYDEEPRPVACMGCNNYHGQKYGENLLVCGIYPHGYQGEICPDFQDKVEVKD' A
#
# COMPACT_ATOMS: atom_id res chain seq x y z
N MET A 1 22.24 17.03 -36.83
CA MET A 1 22.87 17.76 -35.72
C MET A 1 22.18 17.31 -34.43
N PRO A 2 22.96 17.04 -33.39
CA PRO A 2 23.16 15.71 -32.82
C PRO A 2 22.22 15.38 -31.64
N GLU A 3 22.24 14.09 -31.29
CA GLU A 3 22.07 13.45 -29.97
C GLU A 3 21.33 14.24 -28.89
N GLU A 4 20.22 13.67 -28.38
CA GLU A 4 20.06 13.27 -26.96
C GLU A 4 18.99 12.15 -26.95
N ASP A 5 19.33 10.87 -27.12
CA ASP A 5 19.72 9.95 -26.03
C ASP A 5 19.36 10.42 -24.62
N TRP A 6 18.08 10.72 -24.39
CA TRP A 6 17.51 10.65 -23.04
C TRP A 6 16.86 9.28 -22.88
N GLY A 7 17.67 8.23 -22.98
CA GLY A 7 17.34 6.99 -22.29
C GLY A 7 17.48 7.25 -20.81
N GLU A 8 16.35 7.42 -20.10
CA GLU A 8 16.23 7.08 -18.69
C GLU A 8 14.73 7.01 -18.33
N ASP A 9 14.26 5.78 -18.19
CA ASP A 9 13.02 5.40 -17.50
C ASP A 9 12.86 6.21 -16.19
N PHE A 10 11.88 7.12 -16.11
CA PHE A 10 11.58 7.77 -14.83
C PHE A 10 10.15 8.29 -14.68
N ASP A 11 9.16 7.59 -15.21
CA ASP A 11 7.84 7.50 -14.58
C ASP A 11 7.79 6.35 -13.54
N PHE A 12 8.97 5.90 -13.08
CA PHE A 12 9.14 4.96 -11.96
C PHE A 12 8.89 5.59 -10.57
N TYR A 13 8.59 6.88 -10.49
CA TYR A 13 8.40 7.60 -9.22
C TYR A 13 7.00 8.18 -9.09
N ASP A 14 5.99 7.35 -8.82
CA ASP A 14 4.81 7.83 -8.07
C ASP A 14 3.93 6.76 -7.41
N GLU A 15 4.35 5.49 -7.32
CA GLU A 15 3.62 4.53 -6.49
C GLU A 15 4.28 4.45 -5.11
N GLU A 16 3.66 5.10 -4.12
CA GLU A 16 4.05 4.93 -2.72
C GLU A 16 4.05 3.42 -2.42
N PRO A 17 5.20 2.82 -2.05
CA PRO A 17 5.28 1.39 -1.87
C PRO A 17 4.32 0.98 -0.76
N ARG A 18 3.50 -0.03 -1.04
CA ARG A 18 2.55 -0.60 -0.06
C ARG A 18 3.30 -0.89 1.25
N PRO A 19 2.85 -0.36 2.40
CA PRO A 19 3.49 -0.64 3.68
C PRO A 19 3.54 -2.15 3.94
N VAL A 20 4.64 -2.63 4.54
CA VAL A 20 4.82 -4.06 4.86
C VAL A 20 3.65 -4.60 5.71
N ALA A 21 3.14 -3.79 6.63
CA ALA A 21 1.97 -4.14 7.47
C ALA A 21 0.67 -4.36 6.67
N CYS A 22 0.63 -3.94 5.41
CA CYS A 22 -0.54 -4.07 4.52
C CYS A 22 -0.30 -5.06 3.37
N MET A 23 0.88 -5.67 3.30
CA MET A 23 1.21 -6.69 2.30
C MET A 23 0.33 -7.92 2.52
N GLY A 24 -0.65 -8.15 1.65
CA GLY A 24 -1.64 -9.23 1.79
C GLY A 24 -3.03 -8.76 2.22
N CYS A 25 -3.26 -7.48 2.49
CA CYS A 25 -4.63 -6.97 2.65
C CYS A 25 -5.40 -7.01 1.32
N ASN A 26 -6.59 -7.63 1.31
CA ASN A 26 -7.45 -7.68 0.13
C ASN A 26 -8.01 -6.31 -0.26
N ASN A 27 -8.23 -5.43 0.72
CA ASN A 27 -8.84 -4.11 0.57
C ASN A 27 -7.85 -2.99 0.93
N TYR A 28 -6.57 -3.14 0.56
CA TYR A 28 -5.61 -2.04 0.58
C TYR A 28 -6.09 -0.91 -0.34
N HIS A 29 -6.11 0.32 0.17
CA HIS A 29 -6.63 1.48 -0.54
C HIS A 29 -5.51 2.42 -1.02
N GLY A 30 -4.62 2.85 -0.12
CA GLY A 30 -3.37 3.54 -0.49
C GLY A 30 -3.53 4.91 -1.15
N GLN A 31 -4.59 5.67 -0.85
CA GLN A 31 -4.81 6.99 -1.45
C GLN A 31 -4.78 8.11 -0.42
N LYS A 32 -4.16 9.23 -0.80
CA LYS A 32 -4.09 10.44 0.02
C LYS A 32 -5.25 11.39 -0.30
N TYR A 33 -5.93 11.84 0.74
CA TYR A 33 -7.01 12.83 0.67
C TYR A 33 -6.60 14.07 1.46
N GLY A 34 -6.07 15.06 0.75
CA GLY A 34 -5.49 16.26 1.38
C GLY A 34 -4.27 15.88 2.22
N GLU A 35 -4.36 16.04 3.54
CA GLU A 35 -3.28 15.71 4.49
C GLU A 35 -3.42 14.29 5.10
N ASN A 36 -4.50 13.57 4.81
CA ASN A 36 -4.78 12.27 5.40
C ASN A 36 -4.54 11.14 4.39
N LEU A 37 -3.71 10.16 4.75
CA LEU A 37 -3.53 8.93 3.98
C LEU A 37 -4.56 7.88 4.44
N LEU A 38 -5.38 7.40 3.52
CA LEU A 38 -6.31 6.31 3.78
C LEU A 38 -5.68 4.99 3.33
N VAL A 39 -5.23 4.19 4.30
CA VAL A 39 -4.47 2.96 4.05
C VAL A 39 -5.37 1.79 3.68
N CYS A 40 -6.49 1.59 4.39
CA CYS A 40 -7.43 0.49 4.16
C CYS A 40 -8.83 1.03 3.86
N GLY A 41 -9.51 0.43 2.87
CA GLY A 41 -10.88 0.85 2.49
C GLY A 41 -11.95 0.46 3.51
N ILE A 42 -11.72 -0.61 4.28
CA ILE A 42 -12.67 -1.12 5.29
C ILE A 42 -12.40 -0.51 6.67
N TYR A 43 -11.12 -0.29 7.01
CA TYR A 43 -10.68 0.27 8.27
C TYR A 43 -9.77 1.50 8.05
N PRO A 44 -10.35 2.68 7.74
CA PRO A 44 -9.59 3.88 7.38
C PRO A 44 -8.58 4.33 8.44
N HIS A 45 -8.83 4.00 9.71
CA HIS A 45 -7.98 4.31 10.85
C HIS A 45 -7.16 3.11 11.36
N GLY A 46 -7.15 2.00 10.60
CA GLY A 46 -6.59 0.73 11.03
C GLY A 46 -7.57 -0.15 11.82
N TYR A 47 -7.37 -1.47 11.73
CA TYR A 47 -8.11 -2.44 12.54
C TYR A 47 -7.52 -2.50 13.95
N GLN A 48 -8.37 -2.55 14.98
CA GLN A 48 -7.94 -2.46 16.39
C GLN A 48 -7.70 -3.81 17.07
N GLY A 49 -8.11 -4.92 16.44
CA GLY A 49 -7.84 -6.26 16.96
C GLY A 49 -6.45 -6.76 16.58
N GLU A 50 -6.10 -7.95 17.08
CA GLU A 50 -4.77 -8.54 16.89
C GLU A 50 -4.49 -8.93 15.43
N ILE A 51 -5.51 -9.44 14.72
CA ILE A 51 -5.39 -9.84 13.31
C ILE A 51 -6.48 -9.17 12.50
N CYS A 52 -6.06 -8.41 11.48
CA CYS A 52 -6.98 -7.83 10.52
C CYS A 52 -7.67 -8.95 9.71
N PRO A 53 -9.01 -9.01 9.68
CA PRO A 53 -9.72 -10.05 8.93
C PRO A 53 -9.55 -9.90 7.41
N ASP A 54 -9.05 -8.76 6.96
CA ASP A 54 -8.78 -8.45 5.55
C ASP A 54 -7.44 -9.02 5.05
N PHE A 55 -6.56 -9.40 5.97
CA PHE A 55 -5.23 -9.93 5.66
C PHE A 55 -5.33 -11.36 5.13
N GLN A 56 -4.79 -11.62 3.94
CA GLN A 56 -4.88 -12.91 3.23
C GLN A 56 -4.17 -14.04 3.99
N ASP A 57 -3.02 -13.75 4.59
CA ASP A 57 -2.33 -14.69 5.45
C ASP A 57 -3.02 -14.70 6.81
N LYS A 58 -4.14 -15.42 6.90
CA LYS A 58 -4.76 -15.73 8.18
C LYS A 58 -3.72 -16.44 9.03
N VAL A 59 -3.02 -15.68 9.87
CA VAL A 59 -2.08 -16.23 10.83
C VAL A 59 -2.94 -17.08 11.76
N GLU A 60 -2.72 -18.40 11.75
CA GLU A 60 -3.38 -19.26 12.72
C GLU A 60 -2.90 -18.84 14.10
N VAL A 61 -3.75 -18.14 14.84
CA VAL A 61 -3.53 -17.87 16.26
C VAL A 61 -3.67 -19.22 16.95
N LYS A 62 -2.54 -19.78 17.37
CA LYS A 62 -2.57 -20.88 18.34
C LYS A 62 -2.73 -20.27 19.71
N ASP A 63 -3.83 -20.63 20.37
CA ASP A 63 -4.18 -20.28 21.74
C ASP A 63 -3.07 -20.62 22.75
#